data_AF-A0A0G3BTF3-F1
#
_entry.id   AF-A0A0G3BTF3-F1
#
_cell.length_a   1.000
_cell.length_b   1.000
_cell.length_c   1.000
_cell.angle_alpha   90.00
_cell.angle_beta   90.00
_cell.angle_gamma   90.00
#
_symmetry.space_group_name_H-M   'P 1'
#
loop_
_entity.id
_entity.type
_entity.pdbx_description
1 polymer ?
#
loop_
_entity_poly.entity_id
_entity_poly.type
_entity_poly.pdbx_seq_one_letter_code
_entity_poly.pdbx_strand_id
1 'polypeptide(L)'
;MSKTTFSAAESTERICDQIWTELCDEVRADEWFDVTETANRLPCLRGFPNRGRVLRSVLRAVLADYARRPEAYEHEAPVETRGDDMEYAKV
;
A
#
# COMPACT_ATOMS: atom_id res chain seq x y z
N MET A 1 -31.58 -18.89 2.63
CA MET A 1 -30.42 -18.40 3.42
C MET A 1 -29.22 -18.43 2.50
N SER A 2 -28.88 -17.30 1.87
CA SER A 2 -27.76 -17.23 0.94
C SER A 2 -26.45 -17.13 1.73
N LYS A 3 -25.58 -18.11 1.55
CA LYS A 3 -24.23 -18.15 2.11
C LYS A 3 -23.41 -17.08 1.39
N THR A 4 -23.20 -15.92 2.01
CA THR A 4 -22.33 -14.88 1.49
C THR A 4 -20.90 -15.43 1.50
N THR A 5 -20.45 -15.95 0.36
CA THR A 5 -19.07 -16.39 0.18
C THR A 5 -18.22 -15.14 0.03
N PHE A 6 -17.72 -14.59 1.13
CA PHE A 6 -16.68 -13.56 1.08
C PHE A 6 -15.47 -14.13 0.35
N SER A 7 -15.09 -13.53 -0.77
CA SER A 7 -13.91 -13.95 -1.53
C SER A 7 -12.64 -13.44 -0.86
N ALA A 8 -11.56 -14.22 -0.96
CA ALA A 8 -10.22 -13.77 -0.54
C ALA A 8 -9.78 -12.51 -1.32
N ALA A 9 -10.25 -12.34 -2.56
CA ALA A 9 -9.97 -11.17 -3.39
C ALA A 9 -10.61 -9.90 -2.79
N GLU A 10 -11.91 -9.93 -2.50
CA GLU A 10 -12.63 -8.79 -1.88
C GLU A 10 -12.07 -8.42 -0.51
N SER A 11 -11.58 -9.41 0.24
CA SER A 11 -10.94 -9.18 1.53
C SER A 11 -9.55 -8.54 1.37
N THR A 12 -8.83 -8.88 0.31
CA THR A 12 -7.52 -8.31 -0.01
C THR A 12 -7.66 -6.86 -0.49
N GLU A 13 -8.61 -6.58 -1.37
CA GLU A 13 -8.91 -5.22 -1.85
C GLU A 13 -9.23 -4.29 -0.69
N ARG A 14 -10.14 -4.70 0.21
CA ARG A 14 -10.51 -3.89 1.38
C ARG A 14 -9.32 -3.61 2.32
N ILE A 15 -8.44 -4.60 2.50
CA ILE A 15 -7.23 -4.43 3.33
C ILE A 15 -6.25 -3.47 2.63
N CYS A 16 -6.07 -3.58 1.32
CA CYS A 16 -5.23 -2.66 0.55
C CYS A 16 -5.76 -1.22 0.63
N ASP A 17 -7.07 -1.01 0.47
CA ASP A 17 -7.70 0.31 0.57
C ASP A 17 -7.51 0.94 1.96
N GLN A 18 -7.67 0.13 3.02
CA GLN A 18 -7.45 0.60 4.39
C GLN A 18 -5.98 0.97 4.61
N ILE A 19 -5.04 0.13 4.17
CA ILE A 19 -3.59 0.41 4.31
C ILE A 19 -3.23 1.68 3.53
N TRP A 20 -3.75 1.84 2.31
CA TRP A 20 -3.48 3.02 1.48
C TRP A 20 -4.02 4.30 2.14
N THR A 21 -5.25 4.26 2.65
CA THR A 21 -5.86 5.40 3.33
C THR A 21 -5.04 5.81 4.57
N GLU A 22 -4.74 4.85 5.45
CA GLU A 22 -3.94 5.14 6.66
C GLU A 22 -2.52 5.58 6.32
N LEU A 23 -1.92 5.09 5.22
CA LEU A 23 -0.62 5.55 4.75
C LEU A 23 -0.67 7.03 4.37
N CYS A 24 -1.64 7.43 3.53
CA CYS A 24 -1.80 8.82 3.10
C CYS A 24 -2.08 9.78 4.27
N ASP A 25 -2.72 9.31 5.34
CA ASP A 25 -2.94 10.11 6.56
C ASP A 25 -1.66 10.25 7.42
N GLU A 26 -0.76 9.27 7.37
CA GLU A 26 0.46 9.21 8.19
C GLU A 26 1.65 9.95 7.55
N VAL A 27 1.77 9.91 6.22
CA VAL A 27 2.93 10.47 5.51
C VAL A 27 2.63 11.83 4.90
N ARG A 28 3.67 12.66 4.76
CA ARG A 28 3.55 13.95 4.07
C ARG A 28 3.67 13.70 2.57
N ALA A 29 2.72 14.23 1.80
CA ALA A 29 2.78 14.20 0.34
C ALA A 29 4.12 14.76 -0.16
N ASP A 30 4.68 14.12 -1.19
CA ASP A 30 5.97 14.49 -1.78
C ASP A 30 7.20 14.44 -0.85
N GLU A 31 7.10 13.81 0.33
CA GLU A 31 8.24 13.55 1.20
C GLU A 31 8.62 12.05 1.22
N TRP A 32 9.93 11.78 1.19
CA TRP A 32 10.43 10.42 1.33
C TRP A 32 10.24 9.93 2.77
N PHE A 33 9.63 8.75 2.93
CA PHE A 33 9.49 8.09 4.22
C PHE A 33 10.16 6.71 4.21
N ASP A 34 10.66 6.28 5.38
CA ASP A 34 11.12 4.90 5.59
C ASP A 34 9.90 3.97 5.65
N VAL A 35 9.86 2.98 4.75
CA VAL A 35 8.71 2.09 4.60
C VAL A 35 8.55 1.19 5.82
N THR A 36 9.64 0.74 6.45
CA THR A 36 9.57 -0.15 7.61
C THR A 36 9.15 0.62 8.86
N GLU A 37 9.72 1.81 9.09
CA GLU A 37 9.35 2.68 10.21
C GLU A 37 7.88 3.09 10.11
N THR A 38 7.44 3.52 8.93
CA THR A 38 6.07 3.94 8.68
C THR A 38 5.10 2.77 8.84
N ALA A 39 5.41 1.59 8.31
CA ALA A 39 4.59 0.39 8.50
C ALA A 39 4.43 0.00 9.98
N ASN A 40 5.40 0.33 10.84
CA ASN A 40 5.29 0.09 12.27
C ASN A 40 4.36 1.08 12.99
N ARG A 41 4.14 2.26 12.41
CA ARG A 41 3.22 3.29 12.92
C ARG A 41 1.76 3.03 12.51
N LEU A 42 1.53 2.45 11.33
CA LEU A 42 0.18 2.19 10.81
C LEU A 42 -0.66 1.26 11.71
N PRO A 43 -1.78 1.74 12.27
CA PRO A 43 -2.68 0.93 13.09
C PRO A 43 -3.20 -0.34 12.41
N CYS A 44 -3.61 -0.27 11.15
CA CYS A 44 -4.10 -1.42 10.37
C CYS A 44 -3.08 -2.55 10.26
N LEU A 45 -1.78 -2.25 10.36
CA LEU A 45 -0.72 -3.23 10.26
C LEU A 45 -0.34 -3.89 11.59
N ARG A 46 -0.91 -3.47 12.72
CA ARG A 46 -0.48 -3.96 14.05
C ARG A 46 -0.54 -5.46 14.24
N GLY A 47 -1.52 -6.12 13.62
CA GLY A 47 -1.73 -7.57 13.68
C GLY A 47 -0.83 -8.40 12.74
N PHE A 48 -0.04 -7.75 11.87
CA PHE A 48 0.81 -8.46 10.92
C PHE A 48 2.23 -8.66 11.48
N PRO A 49 2.80 -9.87 11.37
CA PRO A 49 4.12 -10.19 11.93
C PRO A 49 5.27 -9.51 11.19
N ASN A 50 5.08 -9.11 9.92
CA ASN A 50 6.10 -8.40 9.14
C ASN A 50 5.46 -7.23 8.39
N ARG A 51 5.21 -6.13 9.13
CA ARG A 51 4.49 -4.94 8.66
C ARG A 51 5.17 -4.29 7.47
N GLY A 52 6.50 -4.15 7.52
CA GLY A 52 7.28 -3.59 6.40
C GLY A 52 7.14 -4.41 5.11
N ARG A 53 7.07 -5.74 5.21
CA ARG A 53 6.81 -6.59 4.03
C ARG A 53 5.39 -6.43 3.50
N VAL A 54 4.41 -6.25 4.38
CA VAL A 54 3.01 -6.01 3.99
C VAL A 54 2.89 -4.67 3.26
N LEU A 55 3.43 -3.59 3.82
CA LEU A 55 3.39 -2.28 3.17
C LEU A 55 4.11 -2.30 1.82
N ARG A 56 5.29 -2.93 1.71
CA ARG A 56 5.98 -3.12 0.42
C ARG A 56 5.14 -3.89 -0.59
N SER A 57 4.38 -4.89 -0.16
CA SER A 57 3.49 -5.64 -1.05
C SER A 57 2.36 -4.77 -1.59
N VAL A 58 1.82 -3.87 -0.76
CA VAL A 58 0.79 -2.90 -1.18
C VAL A 58 1.37 -1.89 -2.18
N LEU A 59 2.54 -1.29 -1.88
CA LEU A 59 3.20 -0.36 -2.80
C LEU A 59 3.51 -1.01 -4.16
N ARG A 60 3.96 -2.28 -4.15
CA ARG A 60 4.17 -3.06 -5.38
C ARG A 60 2.87 -3.32 -6.14
N ALA A 61 1.78 -3.60 -5.45
CA ALA A 61 0.49 -3.81 -6.08
C ALA A 61 -0.01 -2.54 -6.77
N VAL A 62 0.14 -1.39 -6.11
CA VAL A 62 -0.19 -0.07 -6.67
C VAL A 62 0.66 0.23 -7.91
N LEU A 63 1.98 0.03 -7.85
CA LEU A 63 2.87 0.21 -9.00
C LEU A 63 2.53 -0.75 -10.15
N ALA A 64 2.18 -2.00 -9.85
CA ALA A 64 1.75 -2.97 -10.86
C ALA A 64 0.40 -2.62 -11.47
N ASP A 65 -0.50 -2.00 -10.70
CA ASP A 65 -1.77 -1.50 -11.21
C ASP A 65 -1.57 -0.29 -12.14
N TYR A 66 -0.75 0.67 -11.72
CA TYR A 66 -0.32 1.80 -12.56
C TYR A 66 0.32 1.32 -13.87
N ALA A 67 1.23 0.35 -13.82
CA ALA A 67 1.85 -0.20 -15.03
C ALA A 67 0.85 -0.84 -16.02
N ARG A 68 -0.29 -1.34 -15.52
CA ARG A 68 -1.35 -1.92 -16.36
C ARG A 68 -2.33 -0.87 -16.88
N ARG A 69 -2.57 0.19 -16.11
CA ARG A 69 -3.62 1.19 -16.36
C ARG A 69 -3.14 2.61 -15.99
N PRO A 70 -2.11 3.15 -16.64
CA PRO A 70 -1.55 4.47 -16.28
C PRO A 70 -2.57 5.60 -16.44
N GLU A 71 -3.57 5.44 -17.31
CA GLU A 71 -4.67 6.38 -17.52
C GLU A 71 -5.55 6.56 -16.27
N ALA A 72 -5.60 5.58 -15.37
CA ALA A 72 -6.35 5.67 -14.12
C ALA A 72 -5.67 6.58 -13.07
N TYR A 73 -4.43 6.97 -13.33
CA TYR A 73 -3.57 7.76 -12.45
C TYR A 73 -3.07 9.05 -13.15
N GLU A 74 -3.81 9.55 -14.14
CA GLU A 74 -3.42 10.75 -14.90
C GLU A 74 -2.02 10.66 -15.55
N HIS A 75 -1.54 9.44 -15.82
CA HIS A 75 -0.18 9.15 -16.29
C HIS A 75 0.95 9.56 -15.33
N GLU A 76 0.64 9.76 -14.06
CA GLU A 76 1.59 10.01 -13.00
C GLU A 76 1.71 8.78 -12.09
N ALA A 77 2.94 8.41 -11.74
CA ALA A 77 3.14 7.26 -10.86
C ALA A 77 2.69 7.63 -9.43
N PRO A 78 1.74 6.91 -8.82
CA PRO A 78 1.22 7.23 -7.48
C PRO A 78 2.23 6.98 -6.35
N VAL A 79 3.36 6.35 -6.65
CA VAL A 79 4.43 6.04 -5.69
C VAL A 79 5.76 6.14 -6.42
N GLU A 80 6.74 6.81 -5.81
CA GLU A 80 8.16 6.69 -6.14
C GLU A 80 8.86 5.83 -5.08
N THR A 81 9.85 5.02 -5.47
CA THR A 81 10.58 4.15 -4.54
C THR A 81 12.10 4.30 -4.72
N ARG A 82 12.87 4.16 -3.64
CA ARG A 82 14.35 4.17 -3.66
C ARG A 82 14.94 3.25 -2.60
N GLY A 83 16.24 2.97 -2.76
CA GLY A 83 16.99 2.07 -1.88
C GLY A 83 16.77 0.60 -2.24
N ASP A 84 17.55 -0.27 -1.62
CA ASP A 84 17.43 -1.71 -1.84
C ASP A 84 16.09 -2.21 -1.29
N ASP A 85 15.41 -3.06 -2.06
CA ASP A 85 14.13 -3.66 -1.67
C ASP A 85 13.05 -2.65 -1.22
N MET A 86 12.98 -1.47 -1.84
CA MET A 86 12.02 -0.40 -1.51
C MET A 86 12.11 0.05 -0.05
N GLU A 87 13.32 0.39 0.40
CA GLU A 87 13.56 0.92 1.75
C GLU A 87 12.80 2.23 2.01
N TYR A 88 12.76 3.11 1.00
CA TYR A 88 12.03 4.37 1.06
C TYR A 88 11.01 4.48 -0.06
N ALA A 89 9.92 5.19 0.23
CA ALA A 89 8.91 5.54 -0.75
C ALA A 89 8.46 6.99 -0.57
N LYS A 90 7.79 7.52 -1.60
CA LYS A 90 7.15 8.83 -1.65
C LYS A 90 5.81 8.63 -2.37
N VAL A 91 4.74 9.20 -1.83
CA VAL A 91 3.38 9.21 -2.40
C VAL A 91 2.98 10.63 -2.79
#